data_AF-A0A7X7JIB6-F1
#
_entry.id   AF-A0A7X7JIB6-F1
#
_cell.length_a   1.000
_cell.length_b   1.000
_cell.length_c   1.000
_cell.angle_alpha   90.00
_cell.angle_beta   90.00
_cell.angle_gamma   90.00
#
_symmetry.space_group_name_H-M   'P 1'
#
loop_
_entity.id
_entity.type
_entity.pdbx_description
1 polymer ?
#
loop_
_entity_poly.entity_id
_entity_poly.type
_entity_poly.pdbx_seq_one_letter_code
_entity_poly.pdbx_strand_id
1 'polypeptide(L)'
;MRNVGGWLYDQVLAGWEVTVLAREHQDIRPLEILGARVIDLDSVLGTEHGMVPEALVASAELYSSDERIRAGLDRLLDRGSTKFSMWGDELPAEIDARFSASEYCMSRAAQVFKRHALVAAAVREPVIAPIESFRTSGFTSSKSGHLTSV
;
A
#
# COMPACT_ATOMS: atom_id res chain seq x y z
N MET A 1 -7.34 -7.97 -4.80
CA MET A 1 -7.58 -6.90 -3.80
C MET A 1 -8.40 -7.37 -2.59
N ARG A 2 -8.12 -8.53 -1.98
CA ARG A 2 -8.87 -8.91 -0.76
C ARG A 2 -8.42 -8.09 0.47
N ASN A 3 -7.20 -7.59 0.46
CA ASN A 3 -6.58 -6.87 1.57
C ASN A 3 -6.17 -5.44 1.14
N VAL A 4 -6.19 -4.48 2.07
CA VAL A 4 -5.87 -3.03 2.00
C VAL A 4 -6.73 -2.06 1.19
N GLY A 5 -7.79 -2.52 0.52
CA GLY A 5 -8.60 -1.64 -0.33
C GLY A 5 -9.31 -0.54 0.46
N GLY A 6 -9.81 -0.84 1.65
CA GLY A 6 -10.48 0.17 2.46
C GLY A 6 -9.52 1.06 3.24
N TRP A 7 -8.40 0.51 3.72
CA TRP A 7 -7.34 1.34 4.30
C TRP A 7 -6.85 2.38 3.29
N LEU A 8 -6.62 1.97 2.04
CA LEU A 8 -6.22 2.87 0.96
C LEU A 8 -7.22 4.01 0.77
N TYR A 9 -8.52 3.66 0.68
CA TYR A 9 -9.57 4.65 0.51
C TYR A 9 -9.63 5.62 1.69
N ASP A 10 -9.51 5.12 2.92
CA ASP A 10 -9.56 5.97 4.11
C ASP A 10 -8.33 6.90 4.21
N GLN A 11 -7.15 6.49 3.69
CA GLN A 11 -6.01 7.41 3.56
C GLN A 11 -6.31 8.53 2.55
N VAL A 12 -6.83 8.17 1.37
CA VAL A 12 -7.22 9.15 0.34
C VAL A 12 -8.29 10.12 0.88
N LEU A 13 -9.29 9.58 1.58
CA LEU A 13 -10.35 10.37 2.21
C LEU A 13 -9.80 11.32 3.29
N ALA A 14 -8.74 10.91 4.00
CA ALA A 14 -8.03 11.74 4.95
C ALA A 14 -7.11 12.80 4.29
N GLY A 15 -7.13 12.91 2.95
CA GLY A 15 -6.39 13.91 2.18
C GLY A 15 -4.98 13.49 1.79
N TRP A 16 -4.60 12.23 2.01
CA TRP A 16 -3.28 11.73 1.63
C TRP A 16 -3.20 11.43 0.14
N GLU A 17 -2.10 11.81 -0.49
CA GLU A 17 -1.78 11.34 -1.85
C GLU A 17 -1.20 9.92 -1.76
N VAL A 18 -2.02 8.92 -2.10
CA VAL A 18 -1.60 7.52 -2.10
C VAL A 18 -1.18 7.10 -3.50
N THR A 19 0.07 6.60 -3.62
CA THR A 19 0.60 6.02 -4.86
C THR A 19 0.67 4.50 -4.73
N VAL A 20 0.07 3.80 -5.69
CA VAL A 20 0.14 2.34 -5.84
C VAL A 20 0.99 1.98 -7.05
N LEU A 21 1.92 1.06 -6.84
CA LEU A 21 2.71 0.50 -7.93
C LEU A 21 2.03 -0.76 -8.44
N ALA A 22 1.71 -0.76 -9.74
CA ALA A 22 1.15 -1.90 -10.44
C ALA A 22 1.92 -2.15 -11.73
N ARG A 23 1.92 -3.39 -12.22
CA ARG A 23 2.45 -3.70 -13.55
C ARG A 23 1.50 -3.12 -14.61
N GLU A 24 2.04 -2.66 -15.74
CA GLU A 24 1.30 -2.05 -16.86
C GLU A 24 0.07 -2.85 -17.33
N HIS A 25 0.07 -4.18 -17.18
CA HIS A 25 -1.03 -5.06 -17.59
C HIS A 25 -2.12 -5.28 -16.54
N GLN A 26 -2.05 -4.65 -15.36
CA GLN A 26 -3.13 -4.76 -14.37
C GLN A 26 -4.25 -3.77 -14.65
N ASP A 27 -5.50 -4.21 -14.45
CA ASP A 27 -6.66 -3.31 -14.49
C ASP A 27 -6.54 -2.29 -13.35
N ILE A 28 -6.35 -1.02 -13.72
CA ILE A 28 -6.16 0.10 -12.79
C ILE A 28 -7.49 0.66 -12.28
N ARG A 29 -8.62 0.38 -12.95
CA ARG A 29 -9.94 0.92 -12.60
C ARG A 29 -10.32 0.67 -11.13
N PRO A 30 -10.05 -0.51 -10.53
CA PRO A 30 -10.27 -0.71 -9.10
C PRO A 30 -9.48 0.26 -8.20
N LEU A 31 -8.25 0.63 -8.59
CA LEU A 31 -7.42 1.59 -7.85
C LEU A 31 -7.93 3.03 -8.00
N GLU A 32 -8.40 3.39 -9.20
CA GLU A 32 -9.04 4.69 -9.45
C GLU A 32 -10.33 4.86 -8.63
N ILE A 33 -11.14 3.81 -8.51
CA ILE A 33 -12.34 3.81 -7.65
C ILE A 33 -11.97 4.09 -6.18
N LEU A 34 -10.82 3.60 -5.73
CA LEU A 34 -10.33 3.84 -4.37
C LEU A 34 -9.63 5.21 -4.22
N GLY A 35 -9.48 5.96 -5.31
CA GLY A 35 -8.85 7.27 -5.34
C GLY A 35 -7.32 7.25 -5.24
N ALA A 36 -6.67 6.11 -5.48
CA ALA A 36 -5.22 6.03 -5.55
C ALA A 36 -4.69 6.46 -6.92
N ARG A 37 -3.52 7.12 -6.90
CA ARG A 37 -2.71 7.29 -8.12
C ARG A 37 -2.00 5.98 -8.41
N VAL A 38 -2.08 5.52 -9.65
CA VAL A 38 -1.29 4.37 -10.12
C VAL A 38 -0.09 4.87 -10.88
N ILE A 39 1.10 4.39 -10.52
CA ILE A 39 2.31 4.64 -11.29
C ILE A 39 2.82 3.30 -11.81
N ASP A 40 3.23 3.30 -13.08
CA ASP A 40 3.91 2.16 -13.65
C ASP A 40 5.22 1.89 -12.90
N LEU A 41 5.35 0.64 -12.47
CA LEU A 41 6.46 0.20 -11.66
C LEU A 41 7.80 0.27 -12.39
N ASP A 42 7.83 -0.04 -13.70
CA ASP A 42 9.08 0.04 -14.47
C ASP A 42 9.57 1.51 -14.59
N SER A 43 8.65 2.47 -14.61
CA SER A 43 8.97 3.92 -14.63
C SER A 43 9.63 4.44 -13.33
N VAL A 44 9.23 3.91 -12.17
CA VAL A 44 9.78 4.32 -10.86
C VAL A 44 11.14 3.66 -10.61
N LEU A 45 11.29 2.40 -11.02
CA LEU A 45 12.55 1.67 -10.85
C LEU A 45 13.68 2.24 -11.72
N GLY A 46 13.35 2.84 -12.87
CA GLY A 46 14.30 3.44 -13.80
C GLY A 46 14.73 4.87 -13.47
N THR A 47 14.12 5.53 -12.48
CA THR A 47 14.40 6.94 -12.17
C THR A 47 15.03 7.10 -10.78
N GLU A 48 16.35 7.32 -10.74
CA GLU A 48 17.08 7.57 -9.47
C GLU A 48 16.64 8.87 -8.75
N HIS A 49 15.89 9.73 -9.45
CA HIS A 49 15.52 11.10 -9.05
C HIS A 49 13.99 11.34 -8.95
N GLY A 50 13.17 10.30 -8.96
CA GLY A 50 11.71 10.44 -8.83
C GLY A 50 11.30 10.94 -7.44
N MET A 51 10.20 11.70 -7.36
CA MET A 51 9.59 12.10 -6.09
C MET A 51 9.39 10.87 -5.21
N VAL A 52 9.94 10.89 -4.00
CA VAL A 52 9.76 9.79 -3.04
C VAL A 52 8.37 9.98 -2.42
N PRO A 53 7.41 9.06 -2.65
CA PRO A 53 6.06 9.22 -2.11
C PRO A 53 6.10 9.13 -0.58
N GLU A 54 5.19 9.86 0.08
CA GLU A 54 5.07 9.84 1.54
C GLU A 54 4.55 8.49 2.04
N ALA A 55 3.69 7.84 1.26
CA ALA A 55 3.21 6.49 1.50
C ALA A 55 3.24 5.65 0.21
N LEU A 56 3.74 4.42 0.32
CA LEU A 56 3.85 3.47 -0.76
C LEU A 56 3.24 2.13 -0.33
N VAL A 57 2.44 1.55 -1.22
CA VAL A 57 1.74 0.29 -0.97
C VAL A 57 2.09 -0.71 -2.06
N ALA A 58 2.53 -1.91 -1.69
CA ALA A 58 2.91 -2.96 -2.63
C ALA A 58 2.32 -4.35 -2.29
N SER A 59 2.14 -5.18 -3.31
CA SER A 59 1.78 -6.59 -3.14
C SER A 59 3.00 -7.42 -2.73
N ALA A 60 2.81 -8.32 -1.77
CA ALA A 60 3.79 -9.32 -1.37
C ALA A 60 4.17 -10.24 -2.53
N GLU A 61 3.19 -10.62 -3.35
CA GLU A 61 3.43 -11.42 -4.55
C GLU A 61 4.28 -10.66 -5.58
N LEU A 62 4.06 -9.35 -5.76
CA LEU A 62 4.89 -8.51 -6.64
C LEU A 62 6.32 -8.36 -6.11
N TYR A 63 6.48 -8.20 -4.79
CA TYR A 63 7.81 -8.18 -4.17
C TYR A 63 8.56 -9.50 -4.37
N SER A 64 7.88 -10.64 -4.18
CA SER A 64 8.49 -11.96 -4.28
C SER A 64 8.73 -12.43 -5.73
N SER A 65 7.93 -11.96 -6.69
CA SER A 65 7.97 -12.43 -8.09
C SER A 65 8.96 -11.69 -9.00
N ASP A 66 9.51 -10.54 -8.59
CA ASP A 66 10.37 -9.74 -9.46
C ASP A 66 11.54 -9.11 -8.69
N GLU A 67 12.75 -9.52 -9.06
CA GLU A 67 13.98 -9.01 -8.45
C GLU A 67 14.17 -7.51 -8.63
N ARG A 68 13.72 -6.94 -9.76
CA ARG A 68 13.85 -5.49 -10.00
C ARG A 68 12.95 -4.70 -9.06
N ILE A 69 11.71 -5.18 -8.86
CA ILE A 69 10.75 -4.62 -7.90
C ILE A 69 11.32 -4.69 -6.50
N ARG A 70 11.78 -5.88 -6.09
CA ARG A 70 12.42 -6.10 -4.79
C ARG A 70 13.56 -5.13 -4.54
N ALA A 71 14.53 -5.04 -5.47
CA ALA A 71 15.68 -4.15 -5.33
C ALA A 71 15.29 -2.67 -5.22
N GLY A 72 14.29 -2.21 -5.98
CA GLY A 72 13.82 -0.82 -5.86
C GLY A 72 13.08 -0.53 -4.57
N LEU A 73 12.24 -1.47 -4.12
CA LEU A 73 11.53 -1.37 -2.85
C LEU A 73 12.50 -1.40 -1.66
N ASP A 74 13.52 -2.27 -1.69
CA ASP A 74 14.57 -2.32 -0.67
C ASP A 74 15.32 -0.98 -0.58
N ARG A 75 15.66 -0.36 -1.73
CA ARG A 75 16.26 0.99 -1.76
C ARG A 75 15.36 2.07 -1.16
N LEU A 76 14.05 1.99 -1.35
CA LEU A 76 13.09 2.92 -0.76
C LEU A 76 12.94 2.70 0.76
N LEU A 77 12.93 1.45 1.21
CA LEU A 77 12.90 1.08 2.62
C LEU A 77 14.15 1.57 3.35
N ASP A 78 15.34 1.39 2.75
CA ASP A 78 16.62 1.81 3.34
C ASP A 78 16.72 3.34 3.51
N ARG A 79 15.96 4.13 2.75
CA ARG A 79 15.90 5.60 2.90
C ARG A 79 15.11 6.04 4.14
N GLY A 80 14.19 5.20 4.66
CA GLY A 80 13.44 5.45 5.90
C GLY A 80 12.44 6.62 5.88
N SER A 81 12.30 7.33 4.76
CA SER A 81 11.44 8.53 4.63
C SER A 81 10.04 8.24 4.08
N THR A 82 9.78 7.01 3.61
CA THR A 82 8.49 6.59 3.03
C THR A 82 7.83 5.58 3.93
N LYS A 83 6.55 5.81 4.25
CA LYS A 83 5.72 4.80 4.90
C LYS A 83 5.43 3.67 3.92
N PHE A 84 5.88 2.46 4.23
CA PHE A 84 5.65 1.31 3.37
C PHE A 84 4.61 0.38 3.96
N SER A 85 3.64 -0.02 3.14
CA SER A 85 2.64 -1.02 3.48
C SER A 85 2.67 -2.14 2.46
N MET A 86 2.61 -3.38 2.93
CA MET A 86 2.50 -4.56 2.08
C MET A 86 1.22 -5.32 2.35
N TRP A 87 0.63 -5.86 1.28
CA TRP A 87 -0.50 -6.76 1.36
C TRP A 87 -0.21 -8.09 0.66
N GLY A 88 -0.71 -9.18 1.23
CA GLY A 88 -0.50 -10.54 0.73
C GLY A 88 -0.10 -11.47 1.88
N ASP A 89 -0.30 -12.77 1.68
CA ASP A 89 -0.26 -13.75 2.77
C ASP A 89 1.18 -14.20 3.10
N GLU A 90 2.08 -14.19 2.12
CA GLU A 90 3.47 -14.66 2.25
C GLU A 90 4.47 -13.54 1.96
N LEU A 91 5.17 -13.08 3.00
CA LEU A 91 6.34 -12.21 2.87
C LEU A 91 7.62 -13.03 3.07
N PRO A 92 8.70 -12.73 2.33
CA PRO A 92 10.02 -13.25 2.63
C PRO A 92 10.43 -12.89 4.07
N ALA A 93 11.15 -13.79 4.75
CA ALA A 93 11.49 -13.64 6.17
C ALA A 93 12.27 -12.35 6.47
N GLU A 94 13.07 -11.88 5.51
CA GLU A 94 13.84 -10.64 5.60
C GLU A 94 12.95 -9.40 5.70
N ILE A 95 11.79 -9.43 5.03
CA ILE A 95 10.77 -8.39 5.09
C ILE A 95 9.88 -8.60 6.31
N ASP A 96 9.51 -9.83 6.64
CA ASP A 96 8.65 -10.11 7.80
C ASP A 96 9.23 -9.55 9.11
N ALA A 97 10.56 -9.57 9.27
CA ALA A 97 11.22 -8.96 10.43
C ALA A 97 11.11 -7.41 10.49
N ARG A 98 10.90 -6.73 9.35
CA ARG A 98 10.80 -5.26 9.25
C ARG A 98 9.36 -4.76 9.32
N PHE A 99 8.39 -5.65 9.17
CA PHE A 99 6.97 -5.32 9.04
C PHE A 99 6.16 -5.93 10.17
N SER A 100 5.33 -5.13 10.84
CA SER A 100 4.39 -5.65 11.82
C SER A 100 3.02 -5.88 11.19
N ALA A 101 2.38 -7.00 11.57
CA ALA A 101 0.97 -7.21 11.26
C ALA A 101 0.12 -6.12 11.94
N SER A 102 -0.79 -5.54 11.17
CA SER A 102 -1.71 -4.50 11.61
C SER A 102 -3.11 -4.83 11.12
N GLU A 103 -4.07 -4.72 12.03
CA GLU A 103 -5.49 -4.78 11.72
C GLU A 103 -6.04 -3.36 11.60
N TYR A 104 -6.87 -3.14 10.59
CA TYR A 104 -7.48 -1.85 10.31
C TYR A 104 -8.99 -1.98 10.17
N CYS A 105 -9.72 -1.28 11.04
CA CYS A 105 -11.16 -1.16 10.94
C CYS A 105 -11.51 -0.09 9.90
N MET A 106 -12.12 -0.53 8.79
CA MET A 106 -12.49 0.35 7.69
C MET A 106 -13.69 1.22 8.03
N SER A 107 -13.67 2.46 7.55
CA SER A 107 -14.87 3.30 7.53
C SER A 107 -15.99 2.68 6.69
N ARG A 108 -17.23 3.13 6.91
CA ARG A 108 -18.37 2.72 6.06
C ARG A 108 -18.17 3.12 4.59
N ALA A 109 -17.54 4.27 4.34
CA ALA A 109 -17.24 4.71 2.99
C ALA A 109 -16.22 3.77 2.32
N ALA A 110 -15.14 3.45 3.03
CA ALA A 110 -14.15 2.47 2.59
C ALA A 110 -14.78 1.11 2.26
N GLN A 111 -15.72 0.61 3.06
CA GLN A 111 -16.41 -0.66 2.78
C GLN A 111 -17.20 -0.62 1.46
N VAL A 112 -17.90 0.50 1.19
CA VAL A 112 -18.69 0.70 -0.04
C VAL A 112 -17.77 0.83 -1.26
N PHE A 113 -16.75 1.68 -1.19
CA PHE A 113 -15.82 1.88 -2.31
C PHE A 113 -14.98 0.64 -2.59
N LYS A 114 -14.56 -0.09 -1.56
CA LYS A 114 -13.92 -1.41 -1.70
C LYS A 114 -14.82 -2.40 -2.42
N ARG A 115 -16.12 -2.43 -2.11
CA ARG A 115 -17.09 -3.28 -2.84
C ARG A 115 -17.13 -2.92 -4.32
N HIS A 116 -17.19 -1.63 -4.66
CA HIS A 116 -17.20 -1.19 -6.05
C HIS A 116 -15.90 -1.51 -6.78
N ALA A 117 -14.75 -1.32 -6.14
CA ALA A 117 -13.45 -1.69 -6.68
C ALA A 117 -13.35 -3.20 -6.97
N LEU A 118 -13.86 -4.04 -6.05
CA LEU A 118 -13.87 -5.49 -6.26
C LEU A 118 -14.81 -5.93 -7.39
N VAL A 119 -15.97 -5.30 -7.53
CA VAL A 119 -16.86 -5.54 -8.67
C VAL A 119 -16.21 -5.13 -9.98
N ALA A 120 -15.49 -4.00 -10.01
CA ALA A 120 -14.73 -3.57 -11.18
C ALA A 120 -13.61 -4.57 -11.53
N ALA A 121 -12.97 -5.17 -10.53
CA ALA A 121 -12.01 -6.26 -10.68
C ALA A 121 -12.63 -7.63 -11.03
N ALA A 122 -13.89 -7.65 -11.50
CA ALA A 122 -14.65 -8.85 -11.86
C ALA A 122 -14.82 -9.89 -10.72
N VAL A 123 -14.68 -9.49 -9.46
CA VAL A 123 -14.98 -10.36 -8.30
C VAL A 123 -16.49 -10.46 -8.15
N ARG A 124 -17.03 -11.67 -8.31
CA ARG A 124 -18.45 -11.96 -8.09
C ARG A 124 -18.73 -12.02 -6.59
N GLU A 125 -19.81 -11.36 -6.17
CA GLU A 125 -20.30 -11.34 -4.79
C GLU A 125 -19.22 -11.05 -3.73
N PRO A 126 -18.59 -9.86 -3.78
CA PRO A 126 -17.54 -9.51 -2.85
C PRO A 126 -18.09 -9.44 -1.42
N VAL A 127 -17.55 -10.28 -0.54
CA VAL A 127 -17.74 -10.21 0.91
C VAL A 127 -16.75 -9.19 1.46
N ILE A 128 -17.27 -8.14 2.10
CA ILE A 128 -16.46 -7.09 2.73
C ILE A 128 -16.46 -7.32 4.23
N ALA A 129 -15.39 -7.94 4.75
CA ALA A 129 -15.13 -7.94 6.19
C ALA A 129 -14.81 -6.50 6.63
N PRO A 130 -15.29 -6.00 7.78
CA PRO A 130 -15.06 -4.63 8.23
C PRO A 130 -13.61 -4.36 8.65
N ILE A 131 -12.85 -5.43 8.92
CA ILE A 131 -11.44 -5.38 9.31
C ILE A 131 -10.58 -5.87 8.14
N GLU A 132 -9.53 -5.13 7.82
CA GLU A 132 -8.47 -5.57 6.93
C GLU A 132 -7.20 -5.84 7.73
N SER A 133 -6.55 -6.95 7.42
CA SER A 133 -5.22 -7.25 7.94
C SER A 133 -4.19 -6.91 6.85
N PHE A 134 -3.14 -6.19 7.22
CA PHE A 134 -2.00 -5.90 6.36
C PHE A 134 -0.73 -5.80 7.18
N ARG A 135 0.42 -5.67 6.51
CA ARG A 135 1.69 -5.49 7.20
C ARG A 135 2.26 -4.12 6.89
N THR A 136 2.68 -3.40 7.92
CA THR A 136 3.26 -2.04 7.80
C THR A 136 4.71 -2.08 8.24
N SER A 137 5.60 -1.38 7.53
CA SER A 137 6.98 -1.22 7.98
C SER A 137 6.96 -0.49 9.32
N GLY A 138 7.72 -0.97 10.31
CA GLY A 138 7.91 -0.23 11.54
C GLY A 138 8.59 1.10 11.23
N PHE A 139 7.97 2.22 11.59
CA PHE A 139 8.66 3.50 11.61
C PHE A 139 9.70 3.44 12.74
N THR A 140 10.99 3.29 12.43
CA THR A 140 12.02 3.70 13.38
C THR A 140 12.00 5.22 13.40
N SER A 141 11.18 5.79 14.29
CA SER A 141 11.24 7.22 14.57
C SER A 141 12.64 7.56 15.06
N SER A 142 13.48 8.04 14.16
CA SER A 142 14.58 8.92 14.53
C SER A 142 14.08 10.35 14.44
N LYS A 143 13.28 10.75 15.44
CA LYS A 143 13.49 11.96 16.25
C LYS A 143 12.29 12.18 17.16
N SER A 144 12.55 12.12 18.47
CA SER A 144 11.69 12.67 19.52
C SER A 144 11.41 14.15 19.24
N GLY A 145 10.19 14.46 18.80
CA GLY A 145 9.61 15.80 18.82
C GLY A 145 8.63 15.88 19.98
N HIS A 146 9.04 16.56 21.04
CA HIS A 146 8.22 16.84 22.22
C HIS A 146 6.99 17.68 21.82
N LEU A 147 5.78 17.17 22.04
CA LEU A 147 4.55 17.97 21.97
C LEU A 147 4.04 18.15 23.39
N THR A 148 4.35 19.32 23.96
CA THR A 148 3.69 19.85 25.16
C THR A 148 2.30 20.31 24.74
N SER A 149 1.24 19.73 25.30
CA SER A 149 -0.11 20.31 25.21
C SER A 149 -0.20 21.43 26.25
N VAL A 150 -0.63 22.61 25.81
CA VAL A 150 -1.40 23.53 26.66
C VAL A 150 -2.86 23.11 26.69
#